data_AF-A0A840CJ77-F1
#
_entry.id   AF-A0A840CJ77-F1
#
_cell.length_a   1.000
_cell.length_b   1.000
_cell.length_c   1.000
_cell.angle_alpha   90.00
_cell.angle_beta   90.00
_cell.angle_gamma   90.00
#
_symmetry.space_group_name_H-M   'P 1'
#
loop_
_entity.id
_entity.type
_entity.pdbx_description
1 polymer ?
#
loop_
_entity_poly.entity_id
_entity_poly.type
_entity_poly.pdbx_seq_one_letter_code
_entity_poly.pdbx_strand_id
1 'polypeptide(L)'
;MKPIILPDKTIKNVVVLDFDHADENDALCRYLDKNDIKDIGEMFDADTCKIKIRDDDYLFIKIEDDNDIFIVYWDAEYNIERKELETILFLFFSDGFEEHFTKKHSGWSDYTQGCIAFKEWGQSTFAIWQYIGELPNFK
;
A
#
# COMPACT_ATOMS: atom_id res chain seq x y z
N MET A 1 2.55 13.91 -38.75
CA MET A 1 2.73 13.49 -37.35
C MET A 1 2.20 12.09 -37.21
N LYS A 2 3.00 11.14 -36.69
CA LYS A 2 2.49 9.81 -36.32
C LYS A 2 1.82 9.92 -34.95
N PRO A 3 0.65 9.31 -34.72
CA PRO A 3 0.06 9.26 -33.39
C PRO A 3 1.03 8.54 -32.44
N ILE A 4 1.28 9.14 -31.29
CA ILE A 4 1.95 8.48 -30.18
C ILE A 4 0.93 7.50 -29.62
N ILE A 5 1.16 6.21 -29.87
CA ILE A 5 0.43 5.14 -29.19
C ILE A 5 1.07 5.05 -27.81
N LEU A 6 0.41 5.62 -26.80
CA LEU A 6 0.75 5.33 -25.42
C LEU A 6 0.49 3.83 -25.22
N PRO A 7 1.42 3.07 -24.61
CA PRO A 7 1.12 1.68 -24.28
C PRO A 7 -0.18 1.66 -23.46
N ASP A 8 -1.09 0.75 -23.79
CA ASP A 8 -2.26 0.44 -22.97
C ASP A 8 -1.75 0.29 -21.54
N LYS A 9 -2.03 1.28 -20.68
CA LYS A 9 -1.72 1.16 -19.26
C LYS A 9 -2.69 0.09 -18.78
N THR A 10 -2.23 -1.15 -18.73
CA THR A 10 -3.02 -2.25 -18.18
C THR A 10 -3.37 -1.85 -16.76
N ILE A 11 -4.65 -1.58 -16.52
CA ILE A 11 -5.14 -1.21 -15.20
C ILE A 11 -4.92 -2.45 -14.33
N LYS A 12 -3.94 -2.39 -13.43
CA LYS A 12 -3.71 -3.46 -12.47
C LYS A 12 -4.82 -3.43 -11.43
N ASN A 13 -5.28 -4.61 -11.03
CA ASN A 13 -6.27 -4.75 -9.96
C ASN A 13 -5.57 -4.59 -8.60
N VAL A 14 -6.11 -3.74 -7.73
CA VAL A 14 -5.57 -3.51 -6.38
C VAL A 14 -6.29 -4.42 -5.40
N VAL A 15 -5.53 -5.28 -4.73
CA VAL A 15 -6.04 -6.23 -3.74
C VAL A 15 -5.41 -5.90 -2.39
N VAL A 16 -6.22 -5.52 -1.41
CA VAL A 16 -5.76 -5.23 -0.05
C VAL A 16 -6.13 -6.41 0.86
N LEU A 17 -5.14 -6.94 1.57
CA LEU A 17 -5.26 -8.12 2.43
C LEU A 17 -4.62 -7.81 3.79
N ASP A 18 -5.22 -8.27 4.86
CA ASP A 18 -4.49 -8.36 6.12
C ASP A 18 -3.53 -9.56 6.09
N PHE A 19 -2.54 -9.54 6.98
CA PHE A 19 -1.53 -10.57 7.09
C PHE A 19 -2.10 -11.97 7.31
N ASP A 20 -3.14 -12.11 8.13
CA ASP A 20 -3.72 -13.40 8.52
C ASP A 20 -4.53 -14.05 7.38
N HIS A 21 -5.00 -13.27 6.41
CA HIS A 21 -5.75 -13.76 5.25
C HIS A 21 -4.93 -13.71 3.94
N ALA A 22 -3.65 -13.35 4.01
CA ALA A 22 -2.79 -13.24 2.83
C ALA A 22 -2.49 -14.60 2.19
N ASP A 23 -2.38 -15.67 2.99
CA ASP A 23 -2.15 -17.04 2.56
C ASP A 23 -3.39 -17.72 1.93
N GLU A 24 -4.57 -17.12 2.10
CA GLU A 24 -5.80 -17.57 1.45
C GLU A 24 -5.93 -17.07 0.00
N ASN A 25 -5.06 -16.14 -0.43
CA ASN A 25 -5.11 -15.58 -1.78
C ASN A 25 -4.28 -16.40 -2.78
N ASP A 26 -4.97 -17.15 -3.64
CA ASP A 26 -4.36 -18.01 -4.67
C ASP A 26 -3.38 -17.30 -5.61
N ALA A 27 -3.64 -16.03 -5.94
CA ALA A 27 -2.79 -15.27 -6.86
C ALA A 27 -1.51 -14.80 -6.18
N LEU A 28 -1.62 -14.34 -4.93
CA LEU A 28 -0.49 -13.99 -4.09
C LEU A 28 0.39 -15.21 -3.80
N CYS A 29 -0.18 -16.36 -3.44
CA CYS A 29 0.58 -17.59 -3.20
C CYS A 29 1.38 -18.01 -4.44
N ARG A 30 0.77 -17.97 -5.62
CA ARG A 30 1.46 -18.24 -6.89
C ARG A 30 2.61 -17.27 -7.16
N TYR A 31 2.46 -16.00 -6.77
CA TYR A 31 3.54 -15.02 -6.89
C TYR A 31 4.72 -15.36 -5.96
N LEU A 32 4.45 -15.72 -4.69
CA LEU A 32 5.50 -16.06 -3.73
C LEU A 32 6.30 -17.29 -4.20
N ASP A 33 5.58 -18.35 -4.62
CA ASP A 33 6.19 -19.58 -5.17
C ASP A 33 7.07 -19.30 -6.39
N LYS A 34 6.61 -18.43 -7.31
CA LYS A 34 7.35 -18.05 -8.53
C LYS A 34 8.67 -17.31 -8.21
N ASN A 35 8.74 -16.63 -7.08
CA ASN A 35 9.88 -15.79 -6.68
C ASN A 35 10.75 -16.41 -5.58
N ASP A 36 10.51 -17.67 -5.20
CA ASP A 36 11.25 -18.37 -4.11
C ASP A 36 11.16 -17.62 -2.76
N ILE A 37 10.02 -16.98 -2.49
CA ILE A 37 9.72 -16.32 -1.22
C ILE A 37 8.97 -17.31 -0.34
N LYS A 38 9.47 -17.56 0.87
CA LYS A 38 8.94 -18.61 1.73
C LYS A 38 7.53 -18.31 2.24
N ASP A 39 7.33 -17.09 2.73
CA ASP A 39 6.07 -16.60 3.28
C ASP A 39 6.07 -15.07 3.30
N ILE A 40 4.89 -14.48 3.52
CA ILE A 40 4.74 -13.01 3.60
C ILE A 40 5.52 -12.42 4.78
N GLY A 41 5.73 -13.18 5.86
CA GLY A 41 6.48 -12.73 7.03
C GLY A 41 7.90 -12.31 6.68
N GLU A 42 8.57 -13.06 5.80
CA GLU A 42 9.91 -12.71 5.29
C GLU A 42 9.97 -11.31 4.66
N MET A 43 8.88 -10.86 4.04
CA MET A 43 8.80 -9.53 3.42
C MET A 43 8.59 -8.41 4.44
N PHE A 44 7.98 -8.70 5.59
CA PHE A 44 7.80 -7.72 6.68
C PHE A 44 9.06 -7.51 7.52
N ASP A 45 9.99 -8.46 7.51
CA ASP A 45 11.31 -8.29 8.13
C ASP A 45 12.21 -7.31 7.34
N ALA A 46 11.83 -6.97 6.10
CA ALA A 46 12.47 -5.93 5.31
C ALA A 46 11.91 -4.53 5.63
N ASP A 47 12.52 -3.44 5.14
CA ASP A 47 12.06 -2.04 5.34
C ASP A 47 10.59 -1.83 4.90
N THR A 48 9.62 -2.11 5.79
CA THR A 48 8.18 -2.01 5.53
C THR A 48 7.72 -0.56 5.38
N CYS A 49 6.66 -0.35 4.61
CA CYS A 49 5.98 0.93 4.53
C CYS A 49 5.03 1.11 5.71
N LYS A 50 4.66 2.37 6.00
CA LYS A 50 3.81 2.70 7.14
C LYS A 50 2.69 3.66 6.79
N ILE A 51 1.56 3.55 7.47
CA ILE A 51 0.47 4.54 7.45
C ILE A 51 0.09 4.90 8.88
N LYS A 52 -0.10 6.19 9.16
CA LYS A 52 -0.50 6.67 10.49
C LYS A 52 -2.00 6.94 10.55
N ILE A 53 -2.71 6.22 11.41
CA ILE A 53 -4.14 6.41 11.64
C ILE A 53 -4.46 6.37 13.14
N ARG A 54 -5.09 7.43 13.65
CA ARG A 54 -5.50 7.63 15.04
C ARG A 54 -4.30 7.53 16.00
N ASP A 55 -3.19 8.13 15.57
CA ASP A 55 -1.88 8.08 16.23
C ASP A 55 -1.17 6.71 16.25
N ASP A 56 -1.78 5.68 15.67
CA ASP A 56 -1.19 4.36 15.50
C ASP A 56 -0.50 4.22 14.13
N ASP A 57 0.63 3.51 14.11
CA ASP A 57 1.37 3.19 12.88
C ASP A 57 1.01 1.77 12.42
N TYR A 58 0.49 1.63 11.20
CA TYR A 58 0.19 0.36 10.56
C TYR A 58 1.24 0.05 9.52
N LEU A 59 1.83 -1.16 9.60
CA LEU A 59 2.84 -1.61 8.66
C LEU A 59 2.16 -2.25 7.44
N PHE A 60 2.73 -2.04 6.25
CA PHE A 60 2.30 -2.74 5.06
C PHE A 60 3.43 -2.92 4.06
N ILE A 61 3.23 -3.87 3.15
CA ILE A 61 4.08 -4.13 2.00
C ILE A 61 3.28 -4.03 0.72
N LYS A 62 3.97 -3.69 -0.37
CA LYS A 62 3.41 -3.68 -1.72
C LYS A 62 4.11 -4.76 -2.55
N ILE A 63 3.32 -5.59 -3.20
CA ILE A 63 3.78 -6.65 -4.09
C ILE A 63 3.13 -6.39 -5.46
N GLU A 64 3.94 -6.36 -6.51
CA GLU A 64 3.45 -6.18 -7.88
C GLU A 64 3.62 -7.46 -8.69
N ASP A 65 2.51 -7.96 -9.23
CA ASP A 65 2.49 -8.98 -10.28
C ASP A 65 2.08 -8.36 -11.63
N ASP A 66 2.00 -9.19 -12.68
CA ASP A 66 1.64 -8.77 -14.03
C ASP A 66 0.23 -8.14 -14.10
N ASN A 67 -0.74 -8.67 -13.32
CA ASN A 67 -2.14 -8.24 -13.35
C ASN A 67 -2.61 -7.53 -12.08
N ASP A 68 -1.95 -7.78 -10.95
CA ASP A 68 -2.42 -7.38 -9.62
C ASP A 68 -1.35 -6.59 -8.87
N ILE A 69 -1.81 -5.69 -7.99
CA ILE A 69 -1.02 -5.05 -6.94
C ILE A 69 -1.59 -5.56 -5.62
N PHE A 70 -0.82 -6.35 -4.89
CA PHE A 70 -1.19 -6.82 -3.56
C PHE A 70 -0.62 -5.88 -2.51
N ILE A 71 -1.49 -5.41 -1.62
CA ILE A 71 -1.11 -4.63 -0.45
C ILE A 71 -1.43 -5.48 0.76
N VAL A 72 -0.39 -5.99 1.41
CA VAL A 72 -0.56 -6.77 2.63
C VAL A 72 -0.21 -5.90 3.81
N TYR A 73 -1.14 -5.74 4.76
CA TYR A 73 -0.91 -4.96 5.98
C TYR A 73 -0.88 -5.85 7.22
N TRP A 74 -0.10 -5.42 8.21
CA TRP A 74 -0.06 -6.03 9.52
C TRP A 74 -0.77 -5.11 10.50
N ASP A 75 -1.94 -5.55 10.98
CA ASP A 75 -2.65 -4.94 12.10
C ASP A 75 -2.47 -5.82 13.35
N ALA A 76 -1.42 -5.55 14.13
CA ALA A 76 -1.08 -6.36 15.30
C ALA A 76 -1.98 -6.09 16.52
N GLU A 77 -2.74 -4.98 16.52
CA GLU A 77 -3.40 -4.48 17.74
C GLU A 77 -4.90 -4.13 17.59
N TYR A 78 -5.54 -4.37 16.44
CA TYR A 78 -7.00 -4.30 16.21
C TYR A 78 -7.70 -2.99 16.64
N ASN A 79 -6.97 -1.89 16.83
CA ASN A 79 -7.52 -0.63 17.36
C ASN A 79 -8.24 0.21 16.29
N ILE A 80 -8.14 -0.16 15.01
CA ILE A 80 -8.84 0.48 13.89
C ILE A 80 -9.90 -0.44 13.29
N GLU A 81 -10.95 0.17 12.75
CA GLU A 81 -11.83 -0.56 11.85
C GLU A 81 -11.05 -0.99 10.59
N ARG A 82 -10.87 -2.30 10.42
CA ARG A 82 -10.29 -2.96 9.24
C ARG A 82 -10.61 -2.26 7.91
N LYS A 83 -11.89 -1.91 7.73
CA LYS A 83 -12.42 -1.25 6.53
C LYS A 83 -11.79 0.13 6.26
N GLU A 84 -11.44 0.87 7.31
CA GLU A 84 -10.79 2.18 7.21
C GLU A 84 -9.42 2.07 6.57
N LEU A 85 -8.57 1.22 7.14
CA LEU A 85 -7.23 0.95 6.64
C LEU A 85 -7.27 0.42 5.19
N GLU A 86 -8.12 -0.57 4.93
CA GLU A 86 -8.28 -1.15 3.60
C GLU A 86 -8.73 -0.11 2.56
N THR A 87 -9.66 0.78 2.92
CA THR A 87 -10.13 1.85 2.03
C THR A 87 -8.99 2.81 1.68
N ILE A 88 -8.23 3.25 2.69
CA ILE A 88 -7.16 4.24 2.47
C ILE A 88 -6.03 3.63 1.63
N LEU A 89 -5.63 2.39 1.92
CA LEU A 89 -4.63 1.68 1.13
C LEU A 89 -5.12 1.44 -0.31
N PHE A 90 -6.37 1.02 -0.49
CA PHE A 90 -6.95 0.84 -1.82
C PHE A 90 -6.89 2.14 -2.64
N LEU A 91 -7.30 3.28 -2.05
CA LEU A 91 -7.26 4.58 -2.73
C LEU A 91 -5.82 5.00 -3.07
N PHE A 92 -4.85 4.73 -2.18
CA PHE A 92 -3.46 5.12 -2.40
C PHE A 92 -2.80 4.37 -3.57
N PHE A 93 -3.17 3.12 -3.78
CA PHE A 93 -2.59 2.28 -4.83
C PHE A 93 -3.44 2.19 -6.10
N SER A 94 -4.64 2.76 -6.09
CA SER A 94 -5.50 2.88 -7.28
C SER A 94 -4.98 3.93 -8.26
N ASP A 95 -5.35 3.78 -9.52
CA ASP A 95 -5.19 4.85 -10.50
C ASP A 95 -5.93 6.11 -10.01
N GLY A 96 -5.31 7.28 -10.21
CA GLY A 96 -5.89 8.55 -9.76
C GLY A 96 -5.68 8.86 -8.27
N PHE A 97 -4.80 8.15 -7.56
CA PHE A 97 -4.52 8.40 -6.13
C PHE A 97 -4.16 9.86 -5.80
N GLU A 98 -3.65 10.63 -6.77
CA GLU A 98 -3.35 12.07 -6.61
C GLU A 98 -4.60 12.92 -6.30
N GLU A 99 -5.81 12.43 -6.64
CA GLU A 99 -7.08 13.05 -6.22
C GLU A 99 -7.31 12.93 -4.72
N HIS A 100 -6.65 11.96 -4.08
CA HIS A 100 -6.80 11.62 -2.67
C HIS A 100 -5.56 11.95 -1.84
N PHE A 101 -4.37 12.05 -2.45
CA PHE A 101 -3.11 12.22 -1.74
C PHE A 101 -2.20 13.30 -2.34
N THR A 102 -1.57 14.08 -1.47
CA THR A 102 -0.56 15.06 -1.87
C THR A 102 0.82 14.69 -1.30
N LYS A 103 1.84 14.68 -2.17
CA LYS A 103 3.23 14.45 -1.78
C LYS A 103 3.77 15.61 -0.93
N LYS A 104 4.48 15.31 0.18
CA LYS A 104 5.05 16.31 1.11
C LYS A 104 6.57 16.39 1.10
N HIS A 105 7.28 15.48 0.42
CA HIS A 105 8.73 15.54 0.16
C HIS A 105 9.69 15.37 1.37
N SER A 106 9.26 14.59 2.38
CA SER A 106 10.16 13.63 3.05
C SER A 106 10.98 14.10 4.27
N GLY A 107 10.33 14.72 5.27
CA GLY A 107 10.79 14.66 6.65
C GLY A 107 9.91 13.76 7.52
N TRP A 108 10.48 13.04 8.50
CA TRP A 108 9.66 12.42 9.56
C TRP A 108 8.83 13.45 10.34
N SER A 109 9.23 14.72 10.30
CA SER A 109 8.43 15.86 10.79
C SER A 109 7.09 16.03 10.07
N ASP A 110 6.98 15.57 8.83
CA ASP A 110 5.76 15.66 8.01
C ASP A 110 4.91 14.40 8.12
N TYR A 111 5.36 13.40 8.90
CA TYR A 111 4.65 12.13 9.10
C TYR A 111 3.62 12.27 10.23
N THR A 112 2.46 12.83 9.86
CA THR A 112 1.33 13.11 10.74
C THR A 112 0.13 12.20 10.45
N GLN A 113 -0.97 12.43 11.17
CA GLN A 113 -2.21 11.70 10.99
C GLN A 113 -2.70 11.70 9.53
N GLY A 114 -3.00 10.51 9.00
CA GLY A 114 -3.41 10.32 7.60
C GLY A 114 -2.26 10.35 6.59
N CYS A 115 -1.00 10.33 7.06
CA CYS A 115 0.16 10.18 6.20
C CYS A 115 0.50 8.72 5.92
N ILE A 116 0.91 8.47 4.67
CA ILE A 116 1.55 7.24 4.22
C ILE A 116 3.04 7.53 4.00
N ALA A 117 3.90 6.79 4.69
CA ALA A 117 5.32 6.69 4.43
C ALA A 117 5.56 5.51 3.48
N PHE A 118 5.76 5.82 2.20
CA PHE A 118 5.91 4.82 1.14
C PHE A 118 7.30 4.89 0.51
N LYS A 119 7.95 3.73 0.39
CA LYS A 119 9.25 3.56 -0.27
C LYS A 119 9.02 2.85 -1.60
N GLU A 120 9.14 3.59 -2.69
CA GLU A 120 9.09 2.99 -4.02
C GLU A 120 10.26 2.02 -4.22
N TRP A 121 10.05 1.02 -5.07
CA TRP A 121 11.07 0.03 -5.38
C TRP A 121 12.36 0.70 -5.85
N GLY A 122 13.49 0.33 -5.24
CA GLY A 122 14.81 0.88 -5.56
C GLY A 122 15.12 2.25 -4.96
N GLN A 123 14.19 2.88 -4.22
CA GLN A 123 14.47 4.11 -3.49
C GLN A 123 15.13 3.81 -2.13
N SER A 124 16.03 4.68 -1.68
CA SER A 124 16.66 4.57 -0.36
C SER A 124 15.91 5.32 0.74
N THR A 125 14.93 6.14 0.38
CA THR A 125 14.18 7.01 1.30
C THR A 125 12.68 6.90 1.11
N PHE A 126 11.93 7.17 2.17
CA PHE A 126 10.48 7.25 2.13
C PHE A 126 10.01 8.57 1.50
N ALA A 127 8.96 8.49 0.68
CA ALA A 127 8.12 9.62 0.35
C ALA A 127 6.95 9.67 1.34
N ILE A 128 6.67 10.85 1.88
CA ILE A 128 5.49 11.08 2.72
C ILE A 128 4.37 11.64 1.86
N TRP A 129 3.21 11.00 1.94
CA TRP A 129 1.98 11.36 1.23
C TRP A 129 0.86 11.60 2.23
N GLN A 130 0.19 12.75 2.15
CA GLN A 130 -0.89 13.12 3.05
C GLN A 130 -2.23 12.95 2.34
N TYR A 131 -3.18 12.26 2.98
CA TYR A 131 -4.57 12.20 2.53
C TYR A 131 -5.20 13.60 2.54
N ILE A 132 -5.82 14.00 1.43
CA ILE A 132 -6.40 15.34 1.19
C ILE A 132 -7.79 15.48 1.84
N GLY A 133 -8.51 14.37 2.03
CA GLY A 133 -9.84 14.35 2.63
C GLY A 133 -9.83 14.29 4.16
N GLU A 134 -11.03 14.34 4.74
CA GLU A 134 -11.21 13.86 6.11
C GLU A 134 -11.06 12.34 6.11
N LEU A 135 -10.23 11.82 7.01
CA LEU A 135 -10.16 10.37 7.20
C LEU A 135 -11.58 9.86 7.47
N PRO A 136 -12.04 8.84 6.73
CA PRO A 136 -13.40 8.39 6.84
C PRO A 136 -13.69 7.95 8.28
N ASN A 137 -14.63 8.66 8.92
CA ASN A 137 -15.13 8.34 10.24
C ASN A 137 -16.06 7.14 10.12
N PHE A 138 -15.52 5.93 10.19
CA PHE A 138 -16.33 4.75 10.43
C PHE A 138 -16.65 4.68 11.93
N LYS A 139 -17.94 4.55 12.24
CA LYS A 139 -18.55 4.55 13.57
C LYS A 139 -19.18 3.19 13.82
#